data_AF-A0A4P6MHN0-F1
#
_entry.id   AF-A0A4P6MHN0-F1
#
_cell.length_a   1.000
_cell.length_b   1.000
_cell.length_c   1.000
_cell.angle_alpha   90.00
_cell.angle_beta   90.00
_cell.angle_gamma   90.00
#
_symmetry.space_group_name_H-M   'P 1'
#
loop_
_entity.id
_entity.type
_entity.pdbx_description
1 polymer ?
#
loop_
_entity_poly.entity_id
_entity_poly.type
_entity_poly.pdbx_seq_one_letter_code
_entity_poly.pdbx_strand_id
1 'polypeptide(L)'
;MRIATYNVEWFNALFDDTNALSPDEGPSARHDITRRQQIDALGQVFRSLDADAVLVVEAPDENTTRSTRRALEDFAAAFSLRTRRAAIGFANNTQQEIALLYDPDLMQVRHDPHEDMQAPRFDGTFRIDLDIDATQDAVVFSKPPLELLIDTANGRTFRLIGAHLKSKAPHGARTRDEVMRRSIANRRKQLAQAIWLRRRIDAHLDAAEPLVVMGDLNDGPGLDEYEHLFGRSSVEIVMGDPASDKALFDPHARQALLRRLGATPTTARFYLSDQKRYLQALLDYIMVSPDLMARRPAWRIWHPFDDPACWKDHTLREALLTASDHFPVTLDLDI
;
A
#
# COMPACT_ATOMS: atom_id res chain seq x y z
N MET A 1 5.65 -12.13 -14.87
CA MET A 1 4.79 -10.97 -14.57
C MET A 1 5.46 -10.10 -13.51
N ARG A 2 5.43 -8.77 -13.67
CA ARG A 2 5.87 -7.79 -12.67
C ARG A 2 4.67 -7.08 -12.05
N ILE A 3 4.53 -7.15 -10.72
CA ILE A 3 3.49 -6.44 -9.97
C ILE A 3 4.18 -5.43 -9.05
N ALA A 4 3.65 -4.22 -8.94
CA ALA A 4 4.19 -3.16 -8.10
C ALA A 4 3.16 -2.65 -7.10
N THR A 5 3.60 -2.18 -5.94
CA THR A 5 2.81 -1.29 -5.06
C THR A 5 3.51 0.05 -4.97
N TYR A 6 2.75 1.13 -5.04
CA TYR A 6 3.28 2.48 -4.91
C TYR A 6 2.26 3.41 -4.24
N ASN A 7 2.59 3.88 -3.03
CA ASN A 7 1.94 5.06 -2.45
C ASN A 7 2.49 6.30 -3.18
N VAL A 8 1.60 7.05 -3.81
CA VAL A 8 1.97 8.16 -4.71
C VAL A 8 1.77 9.54 -4.08
N GLU A 9 1.48 9.59 -2.78
CA GLU A 9 1.32 10.80 -1.96
C GLU A 9 0.33 11.81 -2.58
N TRP A 10 -0.96 11.68 -2.21
CA TRP A 10 -2.02 12.62 -2.59
C TRP A 10 -2.25 12.79 -4.10
N PHE A 11 -2.40 11.70 -4.84
CA PHE A 11 -2.55 11.77 -6.29
C PHE A 11 -3.75 12.63 -6.73
N ASN A 12 -4.82 12.63 -5.93
CA ASN A 12 -6.03 13.39 -6.15
C ASN A 12 -5.79 14.90 -6.41
N ALA A 13 -4.75 15.50 -5.82
CA ALA A 13 -4.42 16.91 -5.97
C ALA A 13 -3.86 17.27 -7.37
N LEU A 14 -3.47 16.25 -8.15
CA LEU A 14 -2.90 16.41 -9.49
C LEU A 14 -3.95 16.41 -10.60
N PHE A 15 -5.21 16.18 -10.24
CA PHE A 15 -6.34 16.16 -11.17
C PHE A 15 -7.34 17.27 -10.82
N ASP A 16 -8.01 17.80 -11.83
CA ASP A 16 -9.14 18.70 -11.64
C ASP A 16 -10.45 17.93 -11.33
N ASP A 17 -11.54 18.68 -11.16
CA ASP A 17 -12.87 18.14 -10.88
C ASP A 17 -13.47 17.35 -12.06
N THR A 18 -12.87 17.44 -13.25
CA THR A 18 -13.25 16.68 -14.45
C THR A 18 -12.41 15.41 -14.64
N ASN A 19 -11.50 15.12 -13.70
CA ASN A 19 -10.51 14.04 -13.72
C ASN A 19 -9.34 14.25 -14.69
N ALA A 20 -9.20 15.44 -15.27
CA ALA A 20 -8.08 15.74 -16.15
C ALA A 20 -6.84 16.10 -15.32
N LEU A 21 -5.66 15.63 -15.77
CA LEU A 21 -4.38 16.04 -15.20
C LEU A 21 -4.23 17.57 -15.28
N SER A 22 -3.77 18.18 -14.19
CA SER A 22 -3.51 19.62 -14.09
C SER A 22 -1.99 19.91 -13.99
N PRO A 23 -1.23 19.78 -15.09
CA PRO A 23 0.21 19.99 -15.09
C PRO A 23 0.54 21.49 -15.12
N ASP A 24 0.26 22.21 -14.05
CA ASP A 24 0.66 23.61 -13.92
C ASP A 24 1.71 23.84 -12.82
N GLU A 25 2.17 25.08 -12.72
CA GLU A 25 3.16 25.51 -11.72
C GLU A 25 2.52 25.82 -10.36
N GLY A 26 1.24 25.47 -10.17
CA GLY A 26 0.57 25.57 -8.88
C GLY A 26 1.14 24.57 -7.87
N PRO A 27 0.98 24.84 -6.57
CA PRO A 27 1.47 23.95 -5.52
C PRO A 27 0.78 22.59 -5.61
N SER A 28 1.57 21.52 -5.45
CA SER A 28 1.03 20.18 -5.18
C SER A 28 0.71 20.02 -3.69
N ALA A 29 0.31 18.81 -3.28
CA ALA A 29 0.19 18.45 -1.87
C ALA A 29 1.56 18.28 -1.19
N ARG A 30 2.65 18.18 -1.97
CA ARG A 30 4.02 18.05 -1.47
C ARG A 30 4.65 19.42 -1.25
N HIS A 31 5.49 19.52 -0.21
CA HIS A 31 6.20 20.75 0.12
C HIS A 31 7.21 21.14 -0.97
N ASP A 32 7.16 22.39 -1.43
CA ASP A 32 8.04 22.96 -2.48
C ASP A 32 8.05 22.23 -3.83
N ILE A 33 7.02 21.43 -4.14
CA ILE A 33 6.89 20.75 -5.44
C ILE A 33 5.61 21.23 -6.13
N THR A 34 5.72 21.61 -7.42
CA THR A 34 4.57 21.98 -8.25
C THR A 34 3.83 20.75 -8.76
N ARG A 35 2.56 20.91 -9.16
CA ARG A 35 1.78 19.82 -9.76
C ARG A 35 2.46 19.27 -11.01
N ARG A 36 2.98 20.12 -11.89
CA ARG A 36 3.76 19.69 -13.07
C ARG A 36 4.95 18.82 -12.67
N GLN A 37 5.75 19.27 -11.70
CA GLN A 37 6.93 18.51 -11.25
C GLN A 37 6.56 17.13 -10.71
N GLN A 38 5.52 17.03 -9.88
CA GLN A 38 5.06 15.75 -9.34
C GLN A 38 4.50 14.84 -10.45
N ILE A 39 3.70 15.38 -11.37
CA ILE A 39 3.12 14.65 -12.52
C ILE A 39 4.23 14.07 -13.41
N ASP A 40 5.20 14.88 -13.82
CA ASP A 40 6.29 14.45 -14.69
C ASP A 40 7.18 13.40 -14.00
N ALA A 41 7.44 13.58 -12.70
CA ALA A 41 8.19 12.64 -11.89
C ALA A 41 7.47 11.29 -11.75
N LEU A 42 6.16 11.30 -11.43
CA LEU A 42 5.35 10.09 -11.38
C LEU A 42 5.33 9.38 -12.73
N GLY A 43 5.15 10.12 -13.83
CA GLY A 43 5.21 9.56 -15.18
C GLY A 43 6.53 8.85 -15.47
N GLN A 44 7.66 9.45 -15.11
CA GLN A 44 8.98 8.85 -15.26
C GLN A 44 9.15 7.59 -14.39
N VAL A 45 8.68 7.62 -13.14
CA VAL A 45 8.74 6.46 -12.22
C VAL A 45 7.91 5.30 -12.79
N PHE A 46 6.64 5.53 -13.12
CA PHE A 46 5.76 4.48 -13.66
C PHE A 46 6.29 3.86 -14.96
N ARG A 47 6.86 4.68 -15.86
CA ARG A 47 7.53 4.18 -17.06
C ARG A 47 8.75 3.33 -16.74
N SER A 48 9.52 3.71 -15.73
CA SER A 48 10.74 2.99 -15.34
C SER A 48 10.43 1.67 -14.64
N LEU A 49 9.33 1.60 -13.88
CA LEU A 49 8.85 0.36 -13.27
C LEU A 49 8.58 -0.72 -14.33
N ASP A 50 7.96 -0.31 -15.44
CA ASP A 50 7.52 -1.20 -16.54
C ASP A 50 6.79 -2.43 -15.98
N ALA A 51 5.88 -2.18 -15.02
CA ALA A 51 5.12 -3.21 -14.34
C ALA A 51 3.89 -3.61 -15.17
N ASP A 52 3.50 -4.87 -15.07
CA ASP A 52 2.27 -5.39 -15.69
C ASP A 52 1.03 -4.99 -14.87
N ALA A 53 1.20 -4.74 -13.57
CA ALA A 53 0.21 -4.13 -12.71
C ALA A 53 0.84 -3.30 -11.59
N VAL A 54 0.20 -2.20 -11.22
CA VAL A 54 0.59 -1.29 -10.14
C VAL A 54 -0.59 -1.06 -9.22
N LEU A 55 -0.48 -1.50 -7.97
CA LEU A 55 -1.37 -1.08 -6.89
C LEU A 55 -0.98 0.36 -6.52
N VAL A 56 -1.85 1.30 -6.89
CA VAL A 56 -1.72 2.72 -6.57
C VAL A 56 -2.41 2.97 -5.23
N VAL A 57 -1.61 3.33 -4.23
CA VAL A 57 -2.07 3.70 -2.90
C VAL A 57 -2.14 5.23 -2.81
N GLU A 58 -3.21 5.76 -2.22
CA GLU A 58 -3.58 7.19 -2.31
C GLU A 58 -3.91 7.63 -3.75
N ALA A 59 -4.59 6.73 -4.47
CA ALA A 59 -5.13 7.01 -5.78
C ALA A 59 -6.18 8.15 -5.76
N PRO A 60 -6.49 8.76 -6.92
CA PRO A 60 -7.48 9.83 -7.03
C PRO A 60 -8.86 9.42 -6.53
N ASP A 61 -9.68 10.40 -6.17
CA ASP A 61 -11.00 10.22 -5.54
C ASP A 61 -12.04 9.56 -6.48
N GLU A 62 -12.93 8.74 -5.90
CA GLU A 62 -14.10 8.16 -6.58
C GLU A 62 -15.38 8.68 -5.90
N ASN A 63 -16.18 9.46 -6.63
CA ASN A 63 -17.46 9.96 -6.14
C ASN A 63 -18.44 10.25 -7.29
N THR A 64 -19.49 11.06 -7.05
CA THR A 64 -20.49 11.36 -8.07
C THR A 64 -19.99 12.25 -9.22
N THR A 65 -18.91 13.00 -9.02
CA THR A 65 -18.29 13.89 -10.00
C THR A 65 -16.90 13.41 -10.45
N ARG A 66 -16.14 12.80 -9.55
CA ARG A 66 -14.78 12.30 -9.80
C ARG A 66 -14.77 10.79 -10.00
N SER A 67 -13.89 10.32 -10.88
CA SER A 67 -13.70 8.91 -11.19
C SER A 67 -12.23 8.54 -11.17
N THR A 68 -11.84 7.72 -10.19
CA THR A 68 -10.48 7.19 -10.04
C THR A 68 -10.05 6.44 -11.29
N ARG A 69 -10.96 5.65 -11.89
CA ARG A 69 -10.65 4.88 -13.10
C ARG A 69 -10.26 5.79 -14.26
N ARG A 70 -11.06 6.84 -14.53
CA ARG A 70 -10.77 7.78 -15.62
C ARG A 70 -9.47 8.53 -15.36
N ALA A 71 -9.28 9.06 -14.15
CA ALA A 71 -8.06 9.77 -13.78
C ALA A 71 -6.80 8.93 -14.00
N LEU A 72 -6.80 7.67 -13.54
CA LEU A 72 -5.65 6.78 -13.70
C LEU A 72 -5.43 6.32 -15.15
N GLU A 73 -6.51 6.07 -15.91
CA GLU A 73 -6.40 5.70 -17.33
C GLU A 73 -5.93 6.86 -18.20
N ASP A 74 -6.35 8.10 -17.90
CA ASP A 74 -5.88 9.32 -18.57
C ASP A 74 -4.40 9.58 -18.22
N PHE A 75 -4.00 9.36 -16.96
CA PHE A 75 -2.59 9.39 -16.58
C PHE A 75 -1.76 8.34 -17.34
N ALA A 76 -2.26 7.11 -17.43
CA ALA A 76 -1.61 6.06 -18.19
C ALA A 76 -1.46 6.42 -19.67
N ALA A 77 -2.48 7.01 -20.28
CA ALA A 77 -2.46 7.48 -21.66
C ALA A 77 -1.44 8.61 -21.86
N ALA A 78 -1.43 9.61 -20.96
CA ALA A 78 -0.53 10.76 -21.03
C ALA A 78 0.96 10.35 -21.03
N PHE A 79 1.29 9.29 -20.30
CA PHE A 79 2.66 8.78 -20.19
C PHE A 79 2.94 7.53 -21.02
N SER A 80 1.99 7.11 -21.86
CA SER A 80 2.09 5.91 -22.72
C SER A 80 2.46 4.64 -21.93
N LEU A 81 1.83 4.47 -20.77
CA LEU A 81 2.02 3.29 -19.92
C LEU A 81 1.31 2.08 -20.53
N ARG A 82 1.88 0.89 -20.31
CA ARG A 82 1.24 -0.39 -20.68
C ARG A 82 0.05 -0.75 -19.79
N THR A 83 0.05 -0.25 -18.56
CA THR A 83 -1.03 -0.44 -17.60
C THR A 83 -2.18 0.50 -17.93
N ARG A 84 -2.99 0.12 -18.93
CA ARG A 84 -3.98 1.00 -19.58
C ARG A 84 -5.39 0.93 -18.99
N ARG A 85 -5.63 0.07 -18.00
CA ARG A 85 -6.94 -0.10 -17.36
C ARG A 85 -6.83 -0.03 -15.85
N ALA A 86 -7.85 0.56 -15.22
CA ALA A 86 -7.92 0.68 -13.78
C ALA A 86 -9.06 -0.16 -13.19
N ALA A 87 -8.79 -0.85 -12.08
CA ALA A 87 -9.76 -1.50 -11.23
C ALA A 87 -9.78 -0.83 -9.85
N ILE A 88 -10.99 -0.61 -9.34
CA ILE A 88 -11.23 -0.08 -7.99
C ILE A 88 -12.23 -0.99 -7.27
N GLY A 89 -12.19 -0.92 -5.94
CA GLY A 89 -13.08 -1.66 -5.06
C GLY A 89 -14.20 -0.77 -4.55
N PHE A 90 -14.40 -0.77 -3.24
CA PHE A 90 -15.33 0.13 -2.58
C PHE A 90 -14.80 1.55 -2.56
N ALA A 91 -15.56 2.49 -3.10
CA ALA A 91 -15.28 3.92 -2.98
C ALA A 91 -15.26 4.33 -1.50
N ASN A 92 -14.46 5.34 -1.18
CA ASN A 92 -14.33 5.84 0.17
C ASN A 92 -14.41 7.37 0.24
N ASN A 93 -14.43 7.92 1.46
CA ASN A 93 -14.63 9.37 1.66
C ASN A 93 -13.34 10.12 2.01
N THR A 94 -12.18 9.53 1.72
CA THR A 94 -10.87 10.09 2.10
C THR A 94 -10.15 10.78 0.96
N GLN A 95 -10.67 10.71 -0.27
CA GLN A 95 -9.98 11.18 -1.49
C GLN A 95 -8.64 10.50 -1.74
N GLN A 96 -8.44 9.32 -1.14
CA GLN A 96 -7.23 8.52 -1.19
C GLN A 96 -7.66 7.07 -1.41
N GLU A 97 -8.04 6.78 -2.65
CA GLU A 97 -8.49 5.45 -3.05
C GLU A 97 -7.34 4.45 -3.08
N ILE A 98 -7.70 3.16 -3.11
CA ILE A 98 -6.78 2.05 -3.42
C ILE A 98 -7.24 1.49 -4.76
N ALA A 99 -6.37 1.55 -5.77
CA ALA A 99 -6.71 1.14 -7.13
C ALA A 99 -5.60 0.28 -7.74
N LEU A 100 -5.95 -0.62 -8.64
CA LEU A 100 -5.00 -1.38 -9.45
C LEU A 100 -5.01 -0.83 -10.88
N LEU A 101 -3.89 -0.30 -11.35
CA LEU A 101 -3.64 0.01 -12.75
C LEU A 101 -2.95 -1.20 -13.39
N TYR A 102 -3.47 -1.77 -14.48
CA TYR A 102 -2.98 -3.03 -15.03
C TYR A 102 -2.95 -3.06 -16.56
N ASP A 103 -2.12 -3.93 -17.12
CA ASP A 103 -2.00 -4.21 -18.55
C ASP A 103 -3.11 -5.20 -18.96
N PRO A 104 -4.15 -4.75 -19.69
CA PRO A 104 -5.29 -5.60 -20.05
C PRO A 104 -4.93 -6.67 -21.08
N ASP A 105 -3.76 -6.58 -21.72
CA ASP A 105 -3.29 -7.60 -22.66
C ASP A 105 -2.65 -8.79 -21.92
N LEU A 106 -2.28 -8.62 -20.65
CA LEU A 106 -1.63 -9.64 -19.82
C LEU A 106 -2.54 -10.21 -18.73
N MET A 107 -3.60 -9.50 -18.34
CA MET A 107 -4.51 -9.97 -17.29
C MET A 107 -5.92 -9.37 -17.40
N GLN A 108 -6.89 -10.12 -16.89
CA GLN A 108 -8.22 -9.66 -16.55
C GLN A 108 -8.34 -9.50 -15.05
N VAL A 109 -8.97 -8.41 -14.62
CA VAL A 109 -9.07 -8.04 -13.21
C VAL A 109 -10.51 -7.77 -12.86
N ARG A 110 -10.99 -8.40 -11.79
CA ARG A 110 -12.35 -8.22 -11.28
C ARG A 110 -12.33 -7.96 -9.77
N HIS A 111 -13.07 -6.93 -9.33
CA HIS A 111 -13.37 -6.75 -7.92
C HIS A 111 -14.24 -7.92 -7.44
N ASP A 112 -13.76 -8.67 -6.46
CA ASP A 112 -14.40 -9.89 -5.96
C ASP A 112 -14.34 -9.91 -4.42
N PRO A 113 -15.10 -9.04 -3.74
CA PRO A 113 -15.11 -8.98 -2.28
C PRO A 113 -15.81 -10.21 -1.70
N HIS A 114 -15.22 -10.80 -0.67
CA HIS A 114 -15.80 -11.95 0.02
C HIS A 114 -16.48 -11.51 1.34
N GLU A 115 -17.26 -12.40 1.93
CA GLU A 115 -17.85 -12.21 3.24
C GLU A 115 -17.80 -13.52 4.02
N ASP A 116 -17.35 -13.46 5.27
CA ASP A 116 -17.38 -14.55 6.22
C ASP A 116 -17.83 -14.05 7.60
N MET A 117 -18.33 -14.94 8.44
CA MET A 117 -18.73 -14.67 9.82
C MET A 117 -17.58 -14.09 10.66
N GLN A 118 -16.34 -14.55 10.45
CA GLN A 118 -15.17 -14.06 11.18
C GLN A 118 -14.51 -12.85 10.53
N ALA A 119 -14.73 -12.64 9.23
CA ALA A 119 -14.25 -11.50 8.47
C ALA A 119 -15.37 -10.96 7.56
N PRO A 120 -16.15 -9.95 8.00
CA PRO A 120 -17.15 -9.33 7.13
C PRO A 120 -16.49 -8.65 5.93
N ARG A 121 -17.27 -8.24 4.93
CA ARG A 121 -16.77 -7.43 3.81
C ARG A 121 -16.12 -6.15 4.29
N PHE A 122 -15.06 -5.71 3.62
CA PHE A 122 -14.26 -4.56 4.06
C PHE A 122 -14.97 -3.21 4.05
N ASP A 123 -16.10 -3.06 3.34
CA ASP A 123 -16.99 -1.89 3.44
C ASP A 123 -18.02 -1.98 4.59
N GLY A 124 -17.95 -3.04 5.39
CA GLY A 124 -18.79 -3.29 6.55
C GLY A 124 -18.18 -2.82 7.87
N THR A 125 -18.62 -3.46 8.96
CA THR A 125 -18.12 -3.21 10.32
C THR A 125 -17.61 -4.49 10.93
N PHE A 126 -16.38 -4.46 11.41
CA PHE A 126 -15.77 -5.55 12.15
C PHE A 126 -15.88 -5.33 13.65
N ARG A 127 -16.28 -6.35 14.39
CA ARG A 127 -16.43 -6.29 15.85
C ARG A 127 -15.36 -7.14 16.51
N ILE A 128 -14.56 -6.54 17.37
CA ILE A 128 -13.45 -7.23 18.05
C ILE A 128 -13.23 -6.66 19.45
N ASP A 129 -12.97 -7.53 20.41
CA ASP A 129 -12.51 -7.18 21.75
C ASP A 129 -10.96 -7.31 21.75
N LEU A 130 -10.26 -6.18 21.85
CA LEU A 130 -8.79 -6.14 21.81
C LEU A 130 -8.15 -6.12 23.21
N ASP A 131 -8.84 -5.58 24.21
CA ASP A 131 -8.35 -5.45 25.60
C ASP A 131 -8.90 -6.51 26.57
N ILE A 132 -9.66 -7.48 26.05
CA ILE A 132 -10.18 -8.65 26.78
C ILE A 132 -11.03 -8.18 27.97
N ASP A 133 -11.82 -7.13 27.74
CA ASP A 133 -12.73 -6.55 28.74
C ASP A 133 -14.20 -6.97 28.53
N ALA A 134 -14.43 -7.88 27.58
CA ALA A 134 -15.72 -8.36 27.11
C ALA A 134 -16.58 -7.30 26.36
N THR A 135 -15.97 -6.19 25.95
CA THR A 135 -16.58 -5.16 25.11
C THR A 135 -15.99 -5.23 23.70
N GLN A 136 -16.85 -5.35 22.69
CA GLN A 136 -16.40 -5.34 21.30
C GLN A 136 -16.35 -3.91 20.76
N ASP A 137 -15.17 -3.50 20.28
CA ASP A 137 -14.99 -2.31 19.47
C ASP A 137 -15.56 -2.53 18.07
N ALA A 138 -16.27 -1.52 17.57
CA ALA A 138 -16.74 -1.48 16.18
C ALA A 138 -15.71 -0.76 15.31
N VAL A 139 -15.11 -1.49 14.38
CA VAL A 139 -14.02 -1.03 13.52
C VAL A 139 -14.48 -0.98 12.07
N VAL A 140 -14.27 0.16 11.44
CA VAL A 140 -14.57 0.42 10.02
C VAL A 140 -13.30 0.90 9.33
N PHE A 141 -13.03 0.35 8.15
CA PHE A 141 -11.99 0.87 7.26
C PHE A 141 -12.42 2.22 6.68
N SER A 142 -11.58 3.25 6.87
CA SER A 142 -11.76 4.50 6.13
C SER A 142 -11.37 4.37 4.67
N LYS A 143 -10.51 3.41 4.34
CA LYS A 143 -10.07 3.02 3.01
C LYS A 143 -10.18 1.49 2.95
N PRO A 144 -11.33 0.94 2.50
CA PRO A 144 -11.54 -0.51 2.47
C PRO A 144 -10.47 -1.19 1.61
N PRO A 145 -9.84 -2.30 2.08
CA PRO A 145 -8.94 -3.07 1.23
C PRO A 145 -9.59 -3.51 -0.08
N LEU A 146 -8.80 -3.47 -1.15
CA LEU A 146 -9.18 -3.81 -2.51
C LEU A 146 -9.04 -5.33 -2.72
N GLU A 147 -10.15 -6.05 -2.89
CA GLU A 147 -10.14 -7.51 -3.12
C GLU A 147 -10.37 -7.85 -4.59
N LEU A 148 -9.37 -8.44 -5.23
CA LEU A 148 -9.39 -8.74 -6.66
C LEU A 148 -9.20 -10.23 -6.94
N LEU A 149 -9.91 -10.71 -7.95
CA LEU A 149 -9.57 -11.92 -8.70
C LEU A 149 -8.82 -11.50 -9.96
N ILE A 150 -7.66 -12.10 -10.21
CA ILE A 150 -6.82 -11.83 -11.37
C ILE A 150 -6.66 -13.11 -12.18
N ASP A 151 -7.08 -13.05 -13.44
CA ASP A 151 -6.88 -14.10 -14.44
C ASP A 151 -5.83 -13.63 -15.45
N THR A 152 -4.69 -14.32 -15.47
CA THR A 152 -3.57 -14.00 -16.36
C THR A 152 -3.78 -14.57 -17.77
N ALA A 153 -3.18 -13.94 -18.77
CA ALA A 153 -3.29 -14.36 -20.17
C ALA A 153 -2.75 -15.78 -20.45
N ASN A 154 -1.89 -16.31 -19.58
CA ASN A 154 -1.37 -17.68 -19.68
C ASN A 154 -2.20 -18.72 -18.89
N GLY A 155 -3.35 -18.33 -18.36
CA GLY A 155 -4.33 -19.23 -17.74
C GLY A 155 -4.13 -19.48 -16.25
N ARG A 156 -3.30 -18.70 -15.56
CA ARG A 156 -3.19 -18.73 -14.10
C ARG A 156 -4.14 -17.75 -13.44
N THR A 157 -4.66 -18.12 -12.29
CA THR A 157 -5.59 -17.32 -11.49
C THR A 157 -5.03 -17.14 -10.09
N PHE A 158 -5.12 -15.92 -9.54
CA PHE A 158 -4.72 -15.63 -8.16
C PHE A 158 -5.56 -14.49 -7.56
N ARG A 159 -5.54 -14.41 -6.23
CA ARG A 159 -6.15 -13.35 -5.42
C ARG A 159 -5.14 -12.23 -5.19
N LEU A 160 -5.61 -10.99 -5.23
CA LEU A 160 -4.85 -9.83 -4.80
C LEU A 160 -5.66 -9.05 -3.76
N ILE A 161 -5.05 -8.77 -2.61
CA ILE A 161 -5.60 -7.82 -1.63
C ILE A 161 -4.69 -6.59 -1.56
N GLY A 162 -5.22 -5.44 -1.97
CA GLY A 162 -4.57 -4.14 -1.82
C GLY A 162 -4.96 -3.46 -0.52
N ALA A 163 -4.00 -3.07 0.32
CA ALA A 163 -4.28 -2.50 1.64
C ALA A 163 -3.63 -1.13 1.86
N HIS A 164 -4.34 -0.25 2.57
CA HIS A 164 -3.81 0.98 3.15
C HIS A 164 -4.31 1.07 4.59
N LEU A 165 -3.50 0.62 5.56
CA LEU A 165 -3.92 0.61 6.96
C LEU A 165 -3.83 2.00 7.60
N LYS A 166 -4.55 2.20 8.71
CA LYS A 166 -4.56 3.48 9.42
C LYS A 166 -3.17 3.89 9.90
N SER A 167 -2.69 5.06 9.47
CA SER A 167 -1.49 5.69 10.04
C SER A 167 -1.58 5.90 11.55
N LYS A 168 -0.46 5.67 12.25
CA LYS A 168 -0.33 5.85 13.70
C LYS A 168 -0.16 7.32 14.12
N ALA A 169 0.29 8.18 13.18
CA ALA A 169 0.63 9.56 13.48
C ALA A 169 -0.55 10.33 14.11
N PRO A 170 -0.34 11.00 15.26
CA PRO A 170 -1.40 11.66 16.03
C PRO A 170 -1.73 13.05 15.45
N HIS A 171 -2.11 13.09 14.18
CA HIS A 171 -2.48 14.31 13.47
C HIS A 171 -3.50 15.14 14.26
N GLY A 172 -3.23 16.44 14.40
CA GLY A 172 -4.10 17.41 15.08
C GLY A 172 -4.05 17.39 16.61
N ALA A 173 -3.24 16.53 17.24
CA ALA A 173 -2.98 16.60 18.68
C ALA A 173 -2.10 17.80 19.03
N ARG A 174 -2.45 18.55 20.08
CA ARG A 174 -1.70 19.75 20.48
C ARG A 174 -0.96 19.60 21.81
N THR A 175 -1.44 18.72 22.68
CA THR A 175 -0.83 18.44 23.98
C THR A 175 -0.23 17.04 24.03
N ARG A 176 0.73 16.81 24.94
CA ARG A 176 1.36 15.50 25.14
C ARG A 176 0.34 14.40 25.47
N ASP A 177 -0.64 14.71 26.31
CA ASP A 177 -1.67 13.75 26.69
C ASP A 177 -2.61 13.42 25.53
N GLU A 178 -2.97 14.41 24.71
CA GLU A 178 -3.74 14.19 23.48
C GLU A 178 -2.96 13.36 22.47
N VAL A 179 -1.68 13.63 22.30
CA VAL A 179 -0.76 12.88 21.44
C VAL A 179 -0.75 11.41 21.87
N MET A 180 -0.57 11.14 23.17
CA MET A 180 -0.54 9.79 23.71
C MET A 180 -1.88 9.07 23.49
N ARG A 181 -3.00 9.67 23.90
CA ARG A 181 -4.34 9.05 23.74
C ARG A 181 -4.67 8.76 22.28
N ARG A 182 -4.41 9.71 21.38
CA ARG A 182 -4.67 9.52 19.93
C ARG A 182 -3.78 8.46 19.32
N SER A 183 -2.51 8.39 19.73
CA SER A 183 -1.58 7.35 19.25
C SER A 183 -2.04 5.96 19.66
N ILE A 184 -2.46 5.78 20.93
CA ILE A 184 -3.02 4.52 21.44
C ILE A 184 -4.29 4.14 20.67
N ALA A 185 -5.22 5.08 20.47
CA ALA A 185 -6.47 4.82 19.74
C ALA A 185 -6.22 4.47 18.26
N ASN A 186 -5.32 5.20 17.59
CA ASN A 186 -4.91 4.90 16.21
C ASN A 186 -4.29 3.50 16.12
N ARG A 187 -3.41 3.15 17.06
CA ARG A 187 -2.77 1.84 17.10
C ARG A 187 -3.77 0.71 17.32
N ARG A 188 -4.71 0.85 18.26
CA ARG A 188 -5.81 -0.12 18.47
C ARG A 188 -6.60 -0.34 17.18
N LYS A 189 -7.00 0.74 16.52
CA LYS A 189 -7.73 0.66 15.24
C LYS A 189 -6.92 -0.04 14.16
N GLN A 190 -5.64 0.28 14.01
CA GLN A 190 -4.76 -0.35 13.02
C GLN A 190 -4.57 -1.86 13.30
N LEU A 191 -4.43 -2.26 14.57
CA LEU A 191 -4.33 -3.68 14.94
C LEU A 191 -5.62 -4.44 14.64
N ALA A 192 -6.78 -3.88 14.96
CA ALA A 192 -8.05 -4.47 14.57
C ALA A 192 -8.19 -4.64 13.05
N GLN A 193 -7.75 -3.64 12.28
CA GLN A 193 -7.70 -3.73 10.82
C GLN A 193 -6.76 -4.84 10.33
N ALA A 194 -5.58 -4.99 10.95
CA ALA A 194 -4.64 -6.05 10.63
C ALA A 194 -5.21 -7.44 10.94
N ILE A 195 -5.91 -7.59 12.08
CA ILE A 195 -6.57 -8.86 12.45
C ILE A 195 -7.70 -9.18 11.46
N TRP A 196 -8.50 -8.18 11.08
CA TRP A 196 -9.55 -8.36 10.08
C TRP A 196 -8.95 -8.81 8.74
N LEU A 197 -7.89 -8.14 8.28
CA LEU A 197 -7.16 -8.53 7.07
C LEU A 197 -6.60 -9.94 7.20
N ARG A 198 -6.01 -10.30 8.34
CA ARG A 198 -5.47 -11.65 8.56
C ARG A 198 -6.55 -12.73 8.49
N ARG A 199 -7.73 -12.50 9.08
CA ARG A 199 -8.84 -13.46 8.99
C ARG A 199 -9.30 -13.67 7.54
N ARG A 200 -9.33 -12.61 6.73
CA ARG A 200 -9.60 -12.72 5.30
C ARG A 200 -8.51 -13.49 4.55
N ILE A 201 -7.24 -13.22 4.86
CA ILE A 201 -6.09 -13.95 4.32
C ILE A 201 -6.19 -15.44 4.66
N ASP A 202 -6.47 -15.78 5.91
CA ASP A 202 -6.62 -17.17 6.36
C ASP A 202 -7.70 -17.90 5.57
N ALA A 203 -8.85 -17.26 5.30
CA ALA A 203 -9.90 -17.85 4.49
C ALA A 203 -9.44 -18.20 3.06
N HIS A 204 -8.65 -17.33 2.41
CA HIS A 204 -8.08 -17.61 1.09
C HIS A 204 -7.03 -18.73 1.14
N LEU A 205 -6.16 -18.72 2.15
CA LEU A 205 -5.14 -19.75 2.33
C LEU A 205 -5.75 -21.12 2.66
N ASP A 206 -6.84 -21.15 3.44
CA ASP A 206 -7.62 -22.36 3.73
C ASP A 206 -8.31 -22.91 2.48
N ALA A 207 -8.73 -22.04 1.56
CA ALA A 207 -9.25 -22.40 0.25
C ALA A 207 -8.16 -22.77 -0.77
N ALA A 208 -6.88 -22.73 -0.38
CA ALA A 208 -5.71 -22.96 -1.24
C ALA A 208 -5.68 -22.04 -2.48
N GLU A 209 -6.17 -20.81 -2.33
CA GLU A 209 -6.12 -19.80 -3.40
C GLU A 209 -4.77 -19.07 -3.37
N PRO A 210 -4.00 -19.06 -4.47
CA PRO A 210 -2.77 -18.26 -4.58
C PRO A 210 -3.05 -16.79 -4.26
N LEU A 211 -2.28 -16.18 -3.37
CA LEU A 211 -2.61 -14.86 -2.81
C LEU A 211 -1.40 -13.93 -2.77
N VAL A 212 -1.61 -12.71 -3.26
CA VAL A 212 -0.73 -11.56 -3.07
C VAL A 212 -1.43 -10.55 -2.17
N VAL A 213 -0.78 -10.11 -1.09
CA VAL A 213 -1.22 -9.00 -0.24
C VAL A 213 -0.21 -7.88 -0.36
N MET A 214 -0.62 -6.70 -0.77
CA MET A 214 0.32 -5.61 -1.00
C MET A 214 -0.27 -4.24 -0.71
N GLY A 215 0.60 -3.26 -0.49
CA GLY A 215 0.19 -1.89 -0.16
C GLY A 215 0.96 -1.32 1.03
N ASP A 216 0.42 -0.23 1.57
CA ASP A 216 0.97 0.53 2.69
C ASP A 216 0.32 0.08 4.00
N LEU A 217 1.06 -0.66 4.82
CA LEU A 217 0.56 -1.09 6.13
C LEU A 217 0.72 -0.03 7.22
N ASN A 218 1.34 1.12 6.91
CA ASN A 218 1.60 2.21 7.85
C ASN A 218 2.30 1.71 9.14
N ASP A 219 3.08 0.64 9.01
CA ASP A 219 3.72 -0.06 10.11
C ASP A 219 4.97 -0.79 9.63
N GLY A 220 5.91 -0.93 10.55
CA GLY A 220 7.20 -1.58 10.37
C GLY A 220 7.82 -1.83 11.75
N PRO A 221 8.63 -2.88 11.91
CA PRO A 221 9.22 -3.24 13.19
C PRO A 221 10.03 -2.09 13.79
N GLY A 222 9.80 -1.77 15.07
CA GLY A 222 10.54 -0.72 15.79
C GLY A 222 10.12 0.72 15.51
N LEU A 223 9.02 0.95 14.78
CA LEU A 223 8.49 2.29 14.49
C LEU A 223 7.56 2.86 15.58
N ASP A 224 7.27 2.12 16.65
CA ASP A 224 6.27 2.51 17.65
C ASP A 224 6.73 2.22 19.08
N GLU A 225 6.89 3.28 19.90
CA GLU A 225 7.24 3.19 21.33
C GLU A 225 6.21 2.40 22.15
N TYR A 226 4.98 2.27 21.63
CA TYR A 226 3.87 1.56 22.27
C TYR A 226 3.71 0.12 21.76
N GLU A 227 4.62 -0.38 20.92
CA GLU A 227 4.57 -1.75 20.38
C GLU A 227 4.48 -2.81 21.49
N HIS A 228 5.18 -2.59 22.61
CA HIS A 228 5.14 -3.46 23.78
C HIS A 228 3.76 -3.57 24.45
N LEU A 229 2.87 -2.58 24.28
CA LEU A 229 1.53 -2.61 24.88
C LEU A 229 0.59 -3.60 24.20
N PHE A 230 0.88 -3.96 22.93
CA PHE A 230 -0.03 -4.75 22.10
C PHE A 230 0.57 -6.07 21.59
N GLY A 231 1.83 -6.33 21.91
CA GLY A 231 2.48 -7.64 21.74
C GLY A 231 2.90 -8.00 20.31
N ARG A 232 2.28 -7.45 19.26
CA ARG A 232 2.65 -7.68 17.84
C ARG A 232 2.44 -6.43 16.97
N SER A 233 3.23 -6.30 15.91
CA SER A 233 3.00 -5.35 14.82
C SER A 233 1.87 -5.79 13.89
N SER A 234 1.26 -4.85 13.17
CA SER A 234 0.29 -5.17 12.12
C SER A 234 0.94 -6.00 11.00
N VAL A 235 2.22 -5.77 10.72
CA VAL A 235 3.02 -6.58 9.78
C VAL A 235 3.09 -8.05 10.24
N GLU A 236 3.44 -8.32 11.51
CA GLU A 236 3.44 -9.69 12.05
C GLU A 236 2.06 -10.35 12.01
N ILE A 237 1.00 -9.58 12.31
CA ILE A 237 -0.36 -10.10 12.27
C ILE A 237 -0.73 -10.52 10.85
N VAL A 238 -0.47 -9.67 9.84
CA VAL A 238 -0.79 -9.95 8.43
C VAL A 238 0.04 -11.12 7.90
N MET A 239 1.35 -11.14 8.17
CA MET A 239 2.23 -12.25 7.78
C MET A 239 1.81 -13.59 8.39
N GLY A 240 1.24 -13.56 9.60
CA GLY A 240 0.87 -14.75 10.34
C GLY A 240 2.04 -15.37 11.10
N ASP A 241 1.80 -16.52 11.72
CA ASP A 241 2.83 -17.23 12.47
C ASP A 241 3.91 -17.79 11.51
N PRO A 242 5.19 -17.40 11.64
CA PRO A 242 6.27 -17.93 10.81
C PRO A 242 6.48 -19.45 10.91
N ALA A 243 5.96 -20.10 11.97
CA ALA A 243 5.98 -21.55 12.13
C ALA A 243 4.83 -22.26 11.39
N SER A 244 3.82 -21.51 10.93
CA SER A 244 2.69 -22.03 10.18
C SER A 244 3.05 -22.27 8.71
N ASP A 245 2.47 -23.30 8.12
CA ASP A 245 2.51 -23.55 6.67
C ASP A 245 1.69 -22.53 5.87
N LYS A 246 0.92 -21.67 6.55
CA LYS A 246 0.10 -20.58 5.99
C LYS A 246 0.69 -19.18 6.24
N ALA A 247 1.98 -19.09 6.56
CA ALA A 247 2.65 -17.80 6.69
C ALA A 247 2.79 -17.15 5.31
N LEU A 248 2.44 -15.86 5.21
CA LEU A 248 2.81 -15.08 4.03
C LEU A 248 4.29 -14.69 4.09
N PHE A 249 4.89 -14.49 2.93
CA PHE A 249 6.31 -14.17 2.81
C PHE A 249 6.55 -12.82 2.13
N ASP A 250 7.34 -11.98 2.78
CA ASP A 250 8.02 -10.82 2.20
C ASP A 250 9.45 -10.79 2.78
N PRO A 251 10.51 -10.69 1.94
CA PRO A 251 11.88 -10.76 2.40
C PRO A 251 12.29 -9.55 3.26
N HIS A 252 11.76 -8.37 2.98
CA HIS A 252 12.07 -7.14 3.70
C HIS A 252 11.38 -7.11 5.06
N ALA A 253 10.11 -7.50 5.12
CA ALA A 253 9.38 -7.67 6.37
C ALA A 253 10.06 -8.71 7.28
N ARG A 254 10.41 -9.87 6.72
CA ARG A 254 11.14 -10.93 7.45
C ARG A 254 12.50 -10.43 7.96
N GLN A 255 13.26 -9.70 7.14
CA GLN A 255 14.53 -9.12 7.55
C GLN A 255 14.35 -8.13 8.71
N ALA A 256 13.36 -7.23 8.62
CA ALA A 256 13.08 -6.23 9.64
C ALA A 256 12.65 -6.87 10.97
N LEU A 257 11.87 -7.96 10.93
CA LEU A 257 11.45 -8.70 12.12
C LEU A 257 12.58 -9.49 12.79
N LEU A 258 13.50 -10.06 12.01
CA LEU A 258 14.61 -10.85 12.54
C LEU A 258 15.76 -9.98 13.09
N ARG A 259 15.99 -8.80 12.51
CA ARG A 259 17.14 -7.94 12.86
C ARG A 259 16.73 -6.87 13.87
N ARG A 260 17.15 -7.04 15.12
CA ARG A 260 17.06 -5.99 16.15
C ARG A 260 18.13 -4.88 16.00
N LEU A 261 19.19 -5.13 15.23
CA LEU A 261 20.31 -4.21 15.01
C LEU A 261 20.80 -4.28 13.56
N GLY A 262 21.08 -3.13 12.95
CA GLY A 262 21.62 -2.99 11.58
C GLY A 262 20.70 -2.22 10.64
N ALA A 263 21.19 -1.90 9.44
CA ALA A 263 20.38 -1.22 8.41
C ALA A 263 19.20 -2.12 7.98
N THR A 264 17.99 -1.57 8.10
CA THR A 264 16.75 -2.17 7.60
C THR A 264 16.43 -1.59 6.21
N PRO A 265 15.81 -2.36 5.31
CA PRO A 265 15.25 -1.79 4.08
C PRO A 265 14.23 -0.72 4.42
N THR A 266 14.06 0.27 3.55
CA THR A 266 13.11 1.37 3.74
C THR A 266 12.37 1.63 2.43
N THR A 267 11.08 1.93 2.53
CA THR A 267 10.21 2.26 1.40
C THR A 267 9.68 3.67 1.49
N ALA A 268 9.89 4.38 2.59
CA ALA A 268 9.44 5.75 2.76
C ALA A 268 10.48 6.62 3.46
N ARG A 269 10.42 7.93 3.20
CA ARG A 269 11.22 8.96 3.85
C ARG A 269 10.43 10.24 4.12
N PHE A 270 10.33 10.61 5.38
CA PHE A 270 9.60 11.80 5.82
C PHE A 270 10.58 12.87 6.31
N TYR A 271 10.46 14.10 5.79
CA TYR A 271 11.29 15.20 6.27
C TYR A 271 10.75 15.77 7.58
N LEU A 272 11.51 15.62 8.66
CA LEU A 272 11.19 16.18 9.98
C LEU A 272 11.74 17.61 10.05
N SER A 273 10.87 18.61 9.84
CA SER A 273 11.27 20.02 9.71
C SER A 273 11.89 20.60 10.99
N ASP A 274 11.41 20.17 12.17
CA ASP A 274 11.93 20.51 13.49
C ASP A 274 13.36 20.00 13.71
N GLN A 275 13.66 18.83 13.16
CA GLN A 275 14.94 18.14 13.32
C GLN A 275 15.89 18.27 12.13
N LYS A 276 15.42 18.88 11.03
CA LYS A 276 16.14 19.04 9.76
C LYS A 276 16.78 17.74 9.25
N ARG A 277 16.05 16.63 9.36
CA ARG A 277 16.51 15.29 8.96
C ARG A 277 15.38 14.48 8.33
N TYR A 278 15.74 13.45 7.58
CA TYR A 278 14.77 12.47 7.08
C TYR A 278 14.61 11.32 8.07
N LEU A 279 13.37 10.99 8.42
CA LEU A 279 12.99 9.73 9.03
C LEU A 279 12.75 8.73 7.92
N GLN A 280 13.39 7.57 7.95
CA GLN A 280 13.10 6.49 7.01
C GLN A 280 12.30 5.38 7.68
N ALA A 281 11.42 4.76 6.89
CA ALA A 281 10.55 3.70 7.37
C ALA A 281 10.32 2.63 6.28
N LEU A 282 10.07 1.40 6.72
CA LEU A 282 9.55 0.32 5.88
C LEU A 282 8.05 0.24 6.12
N LEU A 283 7.25 0.61 5.12
CA LEU A 283 5.78 0.71 5.24
C LEU A 283 5.04 -0.04 4.13
N ASP A 284 5.69 -0.20 2.97
CA ASP A 284 5.12 -0.80 1.77
C ASP A 284 5.63 -2.22 1.59
N TYR A 285 4.72 -3.16 1.38
CA TYR A 285 5.04 -4.60 1.34
C TYR A 285 4.38 -5.28 0.14
N ILE A 286 4.98 -6.39 -0.30
CA ILE A 286 4.35 -7.35 -1.20
C ILE A 286 4.52 -8.74 -0.58
N MET A 287 3.51 -9.19 0.14
CA MET A 287 3.49 -10.48 0.81
C MET A 287 2.83 -11.52 -0.08
N VAL A 288 3.44 -12.71 -0.23
CA VAL A 288 2.91 -13.78 -1.07
C VAL A 288 2.60 -15.04 -0.26
N SER A 289 1.61 -15.80 -0.72
CA SER A 289 1.30 -17.13 -0.22
C SER A 289 2.44 -18.13 -0.49
N PRO A 290 2.52 -19.24 0.27
CA PRO A 290 3.58 -20.25 0.13
C PRO A 290 3.73 -20.83 -1.28
N ASP A 291 2.61 -21.05 -1.99
CA ASP A 291 2.61 -21.60 -3.36
C ASP A 291 3.20 -20.61 -4.38
N LEU A 292 2.94 -19.31 -4.23
CA LEU A 292 3.56 -18.26 -5.03
C LEU A 292 5.03 -18.10 -4.67
N MET A 293 5.38 -18.21 -3.38
CA MET A 293 6.78 -18.20 -2.94
C MET A 293 7.60 -19.35 -3.54
N ALA A 294 6.98 -20.53 -3.72
CA ALA A 294 7.63 -21.68 -4.36
C ALA A 294 8.06 -21.42 -5.81
N ARG A 295 7.49 -20.39 -6.46
CA ARG A 295 7.87 -19.93 -7.81
C ARG A 295 9.12 -19.03 -7.82
N ARG A 296 9.80 -18.89 -6.68
CA ARG A 296 11.03 -18.10 -6.49
C ARG A 296 10.89 -16.67 -6.99
N PRO A 297 9.88 -15.93 -6.53
CA PRO A 297 9.67 -14.57 -6.98
C PRO A 297 10.81 -13.65 -6.48
N ALA A 298 11.00 -12.52 -7.17
CA ALA A 298 12.09 -11.59 -6.91
C ALA A 298 11.54 -10.21 -6.54
N TRP A 299 11.90 -9.74 -5.34
CA TRP A 299 11.51 -8.42 -4.84
C TRP A 299 12.56 -7.37 -5.17
N ARG A 300 12.11 -6.13 -5.34
CA ARG A 300 12.97 -4.96 -5.44
C ARG A 300 12.29 -3.75 -4.83
N ILE A 301 12.99 -3.03 -3.96
CA ILE A 301 12.60 -1.68 -3.53
C ILE A 301 13.36 -0.70 -4.42
N TRP A 302 12.63 0.21 -5.06
CA TRP A 302 13.20 1.23 -5.94
C TRP A 302 13.70 2.43 -5.14
N HIS A 303 14.55 2.15 -4.13
CA HIS A 303 15.07 3.18 -3.24
C HIS A 303 16.19 3.97 -3.93
N PRO A 304 16.09 5.30 -4.06
CA PRO A 304 17.01 6.13 -4.85
C PRO A 304 18.47 6.11 -4.37
N PHE A 305 18.71 5.72 -3.12
CA PHE A 305 20.04 5.68 -2.52
C PHE A 305 20.57 4.26 -2.30
N ASP A 306 19.69 3.26 -2.23
CA ASP A 306 20.07 1.89 -1.85
C ASP A 306 19.99 0.91 -3.03
N ASP A 307 19.17 1.20 -4.05
CA ASP A 307 19.16 0.44 -5.30
C ASP A 307 20.24 0.99 -6.25
N PRO A 308 21.24 0.18 -6.64
CA PRO A 308 22.36 0.66 -7.46
C PRO A 308 21.96 1.18 -8.84
N ALA A 309 20.86 0.70 -9.43
CA ALA A 309 20.41 1.17 -10.73
C ALA A 309 19.66 2.51 -10.60
N CYS A 310 18.80 2.65 -9.58
CA CYS A 310 18.18 3.93 -9.24
C CYS A 310 19.23 5.00 -8.87
N TRP A 311 20.28 4.65 -8.13
CA TRP A 311 21.33 5.61 -7.75
C TRP A 311 22.12 6.13 -8.95
N LYS A 312 22.42 5.26 -9.92
CA LYS A 312 23.22 5.59 -11.11
C LYS A 312 22.45 6.40 -12.15
N ASP A 313 21.15 6.17 -12.28
CA ASP A 313 20.27 6.94 -13.16
C ASP A 313 19.81 8.21 -12.45
N HIS A 314 20.50 9.33 -12.72
CA HIS A 314 20.18 10.60 -12.09
C HIS A 314 18.74 11.07 -12.39
N THR A 315 18.21 10.80 -13.57
CA THR A 315 16.86 11.21 -13.96
C THR A 315 15.82 10.42 -13.15
N LEU A 316 15.97 9.10 -13.08
CA LEU A 316 15.10 8.26 -12.26
C LEU A 316 15.24 8.59 -10.77
N ARG A 317 16.46 8.83 -10.29
CA ARG A 317 16.71 9.19 -8.90
C ARG A 317 15.93 10.44 -8.52
N GLU A 318 16.08 11.53 -9.26
CA GLU A 318 15.34 12.77 -8.95
C GLU A 318 13.83 12.57 -9.09
N ALA A 319 13.37 11.82 -10.09
CA ALA A 319 11.95 11.49 -10.24
C ALA A 319 11.41 10.75 -9.00
N LEU A 320 12.12 9.74 -8.47
CA LEU A 320 11.73 9.04 -7.25
C LEU A 320 11.65 9.98 -6.04
N LEU A 321 12.58 10.94 -5.94
CA LEU A 321 12.62 11.91 -4.84
C LEU A 321 11.49 12.96 -4.94
N THR A 322 11.12 13.35 -6.16
CA THR A 322 10.11 14.38 -6.48
C THR A 322 8.68 13.83 -6.58
N ALA A 323 8.50 12.55 -6.90
CA ALA A 323 7.18 11.95 -7.10
C ALA A 323 6.40 11.71 -5.79
N SER A 324 7.04 11.14 -4.77
CA SER A 324 6.41 10.78 -3.50
C SER A 324 7.45 10.70 -2.37
N ASP A 325 7.01 10.72 -1.13
CA ASP A 325 7.76 10.37 0.07
C ASP A 325 7.89 8.85 0.25
N HIS A 326 7.14 8.06 -0.51
CA HIS A 326 7.30 6.61 -0.66
C HIS A 326 8.07 6.26 -1.94
N PHE A 327 8.60 5.04 -1.96
CA PHE A 327 9.32 4.42 -3.07
C PHE A 327 8.62 3.12 -3.46
N PRO A 328 8.45 2.86 -4.76
CA PRO A 328 7.73 1.69 -5.19
C PRO A 328 8.46 0.40 -4.84
N VAL A 329 7.68 -0.64 -4.55
CA VAL A 329 8.15 -2.01 -4.38
C VAL A 329 7.62 -2.83 -5.55
N THR A 330 8.47 -3.64 -6.18
CA THR A 330 8.06 -4.56 -7.24
C THR A 330 8.34 -6.00 -6.86
N LEU A 331 7.52 -6.89 -7.40
CA LEU A 331 7.64 -8.33 -7.33
C LEU A 331 7.58 -8.90 -8.75
N ASP A 332 8.65 -9.57 -9.16
CA ASP A 332 8.67 -10.38 -10.38
C ASP A 332 8.26 -11.81 -10.03
N LEU A 333 7.13 -12.28 -10.58
CA LEU A 333 6.61 -13.64 -10.42
C LEU A 333 6.59 -14.40 -11.75
N ASP A 334 6.98 -15.67 -11.72
CA ASP A 334 6.80 -16.59 -12.84
C ASP A 334 5.38 -17.19 -12.84
N ILE A 335 4.44 -16.33 -13.24
CA ILE A 335 3.02 -16.62 -13.42
C ILE A 335 2.50 -16.03 -14.71
#